data_AF-A0A2U3LLK2-F1
#
_entry.id   AF-A0A2U3LLK2-F1
#
_cell.length_a   1.000
_cell.length_b   1.000
_cell.length_c   1.000
_cell.angle_alpha   90.00
_cell.angle_beta   90.00
_cell.angle_gamma   90.00
#
_symmetry.space_group_name_H-M   'P 1'
#
loop_
_entity.id
_entity.type
_entity.pdbx_description
1 polymer ?
#
loop_
_entity_poly.entity_id
_entity_poly.type
_entity_poly.pdbx_seq_one_letter_code
_entity_poly.pdbx_strand_id
1 'polypeptide(L)'
;MEYRKPINSTESIKTYSNATSDPKDVELVVGQQYIIDIVKQTTKKDRSNNNRIVEIMGFTDDFMGDVVVKYLDNNRRGRVRVNVLLPYKEE
;
A
#
# COMPACT_ATOMS: atom_id res chain seq x y z
N MET A 1 -3.66 15.80 19.64
CA MET A 1 -3.94 15.79 18.20
C MET A 1 -4.24 14.37 17.79
N GLU A 2 -5.49 14.07 17.49
CA GLU A 2 -5.89 12.74 17.01
C GLU A 2 -5.22 12.47 15.66
N TYR A 3 -4.43 11.40 15.59
CA TYR A 3 -3.79 10.98 14.35
C TYR A 3 -4.87 10.56 13.34
N ARG A 4 -5.11 11.38 12.32
CA ARG A 4 -6.13 11.22 11.25
C ARG A 4 -5.83 10.04 10.30
N LYS A 5 -5.70 8.83 10.83
CA LYS A 5 -5.59 7.59 10.05
C LYS A 5 -6.55 6.54 10.62
N PRO A 6 -7.87 6.79 10.55
CA PRO A 6 -8.84 5.78 10.94
C PRO A 6 -8.64 4.55 10.04
N ILE A 7 -8.52 3.39 10.67
CA ILE A 7 -8.65 2.10 10.00
C ILE A 7 -10.12 1.76 10.13
N ASN A 8 -10.81 1.78 8.99
CA ASN A 8 -12.25 1.54 8.94
C ASN A 8 -12.54 0.05 8.72
N SER A 9 -11.64 -0.65 8.03
CA SER A 9 -11.78 -2.06 7.72
C SER A 9 -10.45 -2.79 7.81
N THR A 10 -10.51 -4.04 8.26
CA THR A 10 -9.38 -4.98 8.30
C THR A 10 -9.61 -6.21 7.41
N GLU A 11 -10.70 -6.21 6.64
CA GLU A 11 -11.01 -7.29 5.72
C GLU A 11 -10.07 -7.26 4.52
N SER A 12 -9.79 -8.42 3.90
CA SER A 12 -8.97 -8.44 2.68
C SER A 12 -9.72 -7.80 1.52
N ILE A 13 -9.00 -6.99 0.73
CA ILE A 13 -9.58 -6.27 -0.41
C ILE A 13 -8.91 -6.76 -1.69
N LYS A 14 -9.72 -7.10 -2.70
CA LYS A 14 -9.25 -7.36 -4.06
C LYS A 14 -9.17 -6.04 -4.81
N THR A 15 -8.01 -5.76 -5.37
CA THR A 15 -7.72 -4.48 -6.03
C THR A 15 -6.95 -4.75 -7.31
N TYR A 16 -7.14 -3.85 -8.25
CA TYR A 16 -6.42 -3.86 -9.51
C TYR A 16 -5.17 -3.00 -9.39
N SER A 17 -4.01 -3.63 -9.46
CA SER A 17 -2.73 -2.92 -9.42
C SER A 17 -2.37 -2.42 -10.81
N ASN A 18 -2.28 -1.10 -10.96
CA ASN A 18 -1.80 -0.43 -12.17
C ASN A 18 -0.31 -0.08 -12.06
N ALA A 19 0.36 -0.69 -11.07
CA ALA A 19 1.76 -0.47 -10.74
C ALA A 19 2.74 -1.02 -11.79
N THR A 20 2.28 -1.88 -12.69
CA THR A 20 3.09 -2.46 -13.76
C THR A 20 2.42 -2.24 -15.11
N SER A 21 3.18 -2.33 -16.21
CA SER A 21 2.62 -2.33 -17.56
C SER A 21 1.65 -3.49 -17.82
N ASP A 22 1.71 -4.53 -16.98
CA ASP A 22 0.76 -5.64 -16.90
C ASP A 22 -0.07 -5.48 -15.63
N PRO A 23 -1.30 -4.96 -15.74
CA PRO A 23 -2.17 -4.85 -14.59
C PRO A 23 -2.51 -6.23 -14.02
N LYS A 24 -2.49 -6.37 -12.70
CA LYS A 24 -2.78 -7.64 -12.02
C LYS A 24 -3.81 -7.45 -10.94
N ASP A 25 -4.69 -8.44 -10.82
CA ASP A 25 -5.54 -8.58 -9.65
C ASP A 25 -4.66 -8.97 -8.45
N VAL A 26 -4.65 -8.11 -7.45
CA VAL A 26 -3.92 -8.30 -6.21
C VAL A 26 -4.92 -8.36 -5.06
N GLU A 27 -4.84 -9.40 -4.26
CA GLU A 27 -5.53 -9.46 -2.97
C GLU A 27 -4.62 -8.86 -1.90
N LEU A 28 -5.08 -7.77 -1.30
CA LEU A 28 -4.41 -7.10 -0.20
C LEU A 28 -4.93 -7.66 1.12
N VAL A 29 -4.04 -8.28 1.87
CA VAL A 29 -4.32 -8.92 3.17
C VAL A 29 -3.63 -8.13 4.27
N VAL A 30 -4.36 -7.81 5.34
CA VAL A 30 -3.81 -7.13 6.51
C VAL A 30 -2.76 -8.02 7.19
N GLY A 31 -1.64 -7.42 7.60
CA GLY A 31 -0.49 -8.10 8.19
C GLY A 31 0.48 -8.72 7.19
N GLN A 32 0.16 -8.72 5.89
CA GLN A 32 1.10 -9.14 4.85
C GLN A 32 1.98 -7.98 4.36
N GLN A 33 3.13 -8.37 3.80
CA GLN A 33 4.14 -7.45 3.27
C GLN A 33 3.96 -7.26 1.76
N TYR A 34 4.09 -6.01 1.34
CA TYR A 34 3.95 -5.57 -0.03
C TYR A 34 5.05 -4.57 -0.36
N ILE A 35 5.41 -4.49 -1.65
CA ILE A 35 6.28 -3.44 -2.16
C ILE A 35 5.44 -2.32 -2.76
N ILE A 36 5.85 -1.09 -2.52
CA ILE A 36 5.29 0.07 -3.21
C ILE A 36 5.94 0.16 -4.59
N ASP A 37 5.15 0.01 -5.64
CA ASP A 37 5.59 0.18 -7.01
C ASP A 37 4.72 1.23 -7.72
N ILE A 38 5.34 2.36 -8.07
CA ILE A 38 4.72 3.52 -8.68
C ILE A 38 5.35 3.71 -10.06
N VAL A 39 4.63 3.31 -11.12
CA VAL A 39 5.07 3.45 -12.53
C VAL A 39 5.52 4.88 -12.85
N LYS A 40 4.67 5.87 -12.51
CA LYS A 40 4.89 7.28 -12.84
C LYS A 40 5.07 8.09 -11.56
N GLN A 41 6.33 8.24 -11.15
CA GLN A 41 6.72 8.98 -9.95
C GLN A 41 6.67 10.50 -10.19
N THR A 42 5.46 11.04 -10.25
CA THR A 42 5.23 12.47 -10.54
C THR A 42 5.66 13.37 -9.39
N THR A 43 5.51 12.94 -8.14
CA THR A 43 5.86 13.75 -6.96
C THR A 43 7.17 13.32 -6.29
N LYS A 44 7.78 14.24 -5.51
CA LYS A 44 8.95 13.90 -4.67
C LYS A 44 8.64 12.77 -3.67
N LYS A 45 7.41 12.73 -3.16
CA LYS A 45 6.95 11.70 -2.23
C LYS A 45 6.91 10.34 -2.93
N ASP A 46 6.43 10.27 -4.16
CA ASP A 46 6.39 9.03 -4.94
C ASP A 46 7.80 8.49 -5.16
N ARG A 47 8.72 9.35 -5.60
CA ARG A 47 10.13 8.97 -5.79
C ARG A 47 10.77 8.44 -4.50
N SER A 48 10.48 9.08 -3.37
CA SER A 48 11.03 8.67 -2.07
C SER A 48 10.38 7.39 -1.52
N ASN A 49 9.16 7.07 -1.91
CA ASN A 49 8.42 5.92 -1.39
C ASN A 49 8.46 4.70 -2.29
N ASN A 50 8.85 4.88 -3.55
CA ASN A 50 8.97 3.79 -4.50
C ASN A 50 9.96 2.72 -4.01
N ASN A 51 9.66 1.46 -4.30
CA ASN A 51 10.42 0.28 -3.92
C ASN A 51 10.58 0.07 -2.40
N ARG A 52 9.80 0.76 -1.57
CA ARG A 52 9.81 0.51 -0.12
C ARG A 52 8.87 -0.64 0.22
N ILE A 53 9.32 -1.49 1.13
CA ILE A 53 8.54 -2.60 1.66
C ILE A 53 7.67 -2.09 2.80
N VAL A 54 6.41 -2.46 2.76
CA VAL A 54 5.40 -2.03 3.71
C VAL A 54 4.52 -3.19 4.14
N GLU A 55 4.09 -3.16 5.39
CA GLU A 55 3.11 -4.07 5.96
C GLU A 55 1.74 -3.39 5.99
N ILE A 56 0.69 -4.06 5.51
CA ILE A 56 -0.66 -3.50 5.56
C ILE A 56 -1.20 -3.57 6.98
N MET A 57 -1.60 -2.42 7.53
CA MET A 57 -2.23 -2.35 8.85
C MET A 57 -3.76 -2.36 8.79
N GLY A 58 -4.33 -1.94 7.66
CA GLY A 58 -5.78 -1.88 7.45
C GLY A 58 -6.15 -0.80 6.46
N PHE A 59 -7.43 -0.75 6.10
CA PHE A 59 -7.93 0.07 5.01
C PHE A 59 -8.71 1.27 5.52
N THR A 60 -8.65 2.37 4.77
CA THR A 60 -9.43 3.58 5.09
C THR A 60 -10.80 3.58 4.42
N ASP A 61 -11.02 2.79 3.37
CA ASP A 61 -12.34 2.42 2.83
C ASP A 61 -12.31 1.02 2.21
N ASP A 62 -13.48 0.53 1.78
CA ASP A 62 -13.69 -0.83 1.27
C ASP A 62 -13.58 -0.97 -0.27
N PHE A 63 -13.44 0.13 -1.03
CA PHE A 63 -13.70 0.15 -2.48
C PHE A 63 -12.75 1.06 -3.29
N MET A 64 -11.44 0.90 -3.13
CA MET A 64 -10.35 1.62 -3.84
C MET A 64 -9.78 2.85 -3.13
N GLY A 65 -9.99 2.96 -1.82
CA GLY A 65 -9.40 4.02 -1.00
C GLY A 65 -7.91 3.89 -0.75
N ASP A 66 -7.46 4.68 0.22
CA ASP A 66 -6.11 4.59 0.74
C ASP A 66 -6.00 3.43 1.75
N VAL A 67 -4.82 2.83 1.84
CA VAL A 67 -4.46 1.83 2.85
C VAL A 67 -3.47 2.41 3.84
N VAL A 68 -3.67 2.09 5.12
CA VAL A 68 -2.73 2.41 6.19
C VAL A 68 -1.67 1.32 6.20
N VAL A 69 -0.42 1.74 6.05
CA VAL A 69 0.72 0.82 5.98
C VAL A 69 1.76 1.17 7.03
N LYS A 70 2.60 0.21 7.40
CA LYS A 70 3.80 0.40 8.22
C LYS A 70 5.02 0.19 7.33
N TYR A 71 5.88 1.19 7.21
CA TYR A 71 7.14 1.04 6.47
C TYR A 71 8.13 0.24 7.31
N LEU A 72 8.68 -0.84 6.75
CA LEU A 72 9.56 -1.75 7.50
C LEU A 72 10.95 -1.19 7.76
N ASP A 73 11.42 -0.26 6.92
CA ASP A 73 12.74 0.39 7.04
C ASP A 73 12.86 1.32 8.27
N ASN A 74 11.77 1.99 8.67
CA ASN A 74 11.78 2.98 9.75
C ASN A 74 10.62 2.85 10.74
N ASN A 75 9.83 1.78 10.65
CA ASN A 75 8.66 1.50 11.49
C ASN A 75 7.60 2.63 11.52
N ARG A 76 7.65 3.60 10.59
CA ARG A 76 6.66 4.69 10.55
C ARG A 76 5.38 4.21 9.90
N ARG A 77 4.25 4.74 10.36
CA ARG A 77 2.95 4.53 9.70
C ARG A 77 2.77 5.50 8.54
N GLY A 78 2.45 4.97 7.38
CA GLY A 78 2.17 5.67 6.12
C GLY A 78 0.70 5.68 5.75
N ARG A 79 0.41 6.24 4.58
CA ARG A 79 -0.85 6.06 3.87
C ARG A 79 -0.50 6.03 2.40
N VAL A 80 -0.93 4.99 1.71
CA VAL A 80 -0.57 4.68 0.33
C VAL A 80 -1.84 4.24 -0.39
N ARG A 81 -1.90 4.39 -1.71
CA ARG A 81 -3.04 3.87 -2.48
C ARG A 81 -2.92 2.36 -2.63
N VAL A 82 -4.05 1.66 -2.65
CA VAL A 82 -4.08 0.22 -2.85
C VAL A 82 -3.50 -0.21 -4.21
N ASN A 83 -3.67 0.61 -5.24
CA ASN A 83 -3.30 0.30 -6.62
C ASN A 83 -1.79 0.38 -6.93
N VAL A 84 -0.96 0.81 -5.96
CA VAL A 84 0.50 0.88 -6.08
C VAL A 84 1.19 -0.20 -5.24
N LEU A 85 0.43 -1.15 -4.69
CA LEU A 85 0.98 -2.25 -3.90
C LEU A 85 1.07 -3.51 -4.77
N LEU A 86 2.21 -4.18 -4.65
CA LEU A 86 2.45 -5.49 -5.24
C LEU A 86 2.91 -6.46 -4.15
N PRO A 87 2.49 -7.75 -4.22
CA PRO A 87 2.94 -8.74 -3.26
C PRO A 87 4.46 -8.80 -3.22
N TYR A 88 5.05 -8.63 -2.03
CA TYR A 88 6.47 -8.83 -1.86
C TYR A 88 6.73 -10.33 -1.71
N LYS A 89 7.46 -10.93 -2.67
CA LYS A 89 8.03 -12.27 -2.51
C LYS A 89 9.49 -12.08 -2.13
N GLU A 90 9.84 -12.51 -0.92
CA GLU A 90 11.23 -12.73 -0.56
C GLU A 90 11.69 -13.95 -1.36
N GLU A 91 12.64 -13.76 -2.29
CA GLU A 91 13.35 -14.88 -2.94
C GLU A 91 14.35 -15.53 -1.98
#